data_AF-A0A7J8NF87-F1
#
_entry.id   AF-A0A7J8NF87-F1
#
_cell.length_a   1.000
_cell.length_b   1.000
_cell.length_c   1.000
_cell.angle_alpha   90.00
_cell.angle_beta   90.00
_cell.angle_gamma   90.00
#
_symmetry.space_group_name_H-M   'P 1'
#
loop_
_entity.id
_entity.type
_entity.pdbx_description
1 polymer ?
#
loop_
_entity_poly.entity_id
_entity_poly.type
_entity_poly.pdbx_seq_one_letter_code
_entity_poly.pdbx_strand_id
1 'polypeptide(L)'
;ILQSGAQHLDLNFRAINYSAEVYLNGHKRVLPKGMFRRHSLEVTDILNPDGSNLLAVLVHPPDHPGSIPPAGGQGGDHEIGKDVATQYVEGWDWIAPVR
;
A
#
# COMPACT_ATOMS: atom_id res chain seq x y z
N ILE A 1 -6.01 -1.69 -42.51
CA ILE A 1 -4.90 -1.31 -41.62
C ILE A 1 -5.52 -0.54 -40.47
N LEU A 2 -5.81 -1.20 -39.35
CA LEU A 2 -6.37 -0.53 -38.18
C LEU A 2 -5.23 0.29 -37.56
N GLN A 3 -5.39 1.62 -37.50
CA GLN A 3 -4.51 2.46 -36.69
C GLN A 3 -4.75 2.09 -35.22
N SER A 4 -3.81 1.40 -34.59
CA SER A 4 -3.76 1.31 -33.14
C SER A 4 -3.33 2.69 -32.63
N GLY A 5 -4.27 3.47 -32.10
CA GLY A 5 -3.90 4.62 -31.29
C GLY A 5 -3.02 4.15 -30.12
N ALA A 6 -2.00 4.93 -29.76
CA ALA A 6 -1.19 4.64 -28.58
C ALA A 6 -2.12 4.63 -27.36
N GLN A 7 -2.35 3.44 -26.80
CA GLN A 7 -3.24 3.25 -25.67
C GLN A 7 -2.41 3.40 -24.40
N HIS A 8 -2.78 4.34 -23.55
CA HIS A 8 -2.11 4.59 -22.27
C HIS A 8 -2.80 3.80 -21.16
N LEU A 9 -2.04 3.07 -20.35
CA LEU A 9 -2.55 2.28 -19.24
C LEU A 9 -1.89 2.67 -17.92
N ASP A 10 -2.74 2.92 -16.93
CA ASP A 10 -2.35 3.24 -15.56
C ASP A 10 -2.81 2.15 -14.58
N LEU A 11 -1.90 1.68 -13.73
CA LEU A 11 -2.21 0.88 -12.54
C LEU A 11 -2.46 1.80 -11.35
N ASN A 12 -3.68 1.75 -10.81
CA ASN A 12 -4.15 2.66 -9.78
C ASN A 12 -4.29 1.99 -8.42
N PHE A 13 -3.57 2.50 -7.42
CA PHE A 13 -3.74 2.15 -6.01
C PHE A 13 -4.47 3.28 -5.29
N ARG A 14 -5.65 2.98 -4.71
CA ARG A 14 -6.43 3.97 -3.96
C ARG A 14 -5.85 4.30 -2.59
N ALA A 15 -5.13 3.33 -2.01
CA ALA A 15 -4.48 3.40 -0.71
C ALA A 15 -3.51 2.21 -0.56
N ILE A 16 -2.44 2.40 0.21
CA ILE A 16 -1.51 1.35 0.66
C ILE A 16 -1.16 1.66 2.11
N ASN A 17 -1.38 0.73 3.03
CA ASN A 17 -0.99 0.90 4.44
C ASN A 17 0.25 0.04 4.75
N TYR A 18 1.49 0.56 4.77
CA TYR A 18 1.87 1.98 4.83
C TYR A 18 2.81 2.43 3.71
N SER A 19 3.73 1.57 3.29
CA SER A 19 4.58 1.77 2.12
C SER A 19 4.64 0.47 1.31
N ALA A 20 4.99 0.54 0.03
CA ALA A 20 5.02 -0.67 -0.78
C ALA A 20 6.04 -0.64 -1.90
N GLU A 21 6.44 -1.84 -2.30
CA GLU A 21 7.13 -2.13 -3.56
C GLU A 21 6.16 -2.86 -4.48
N VAL A 22 5.94 -2.30 -5.66
CA VAL A 22 5.10 -2.88 -6.71
C VAL A 22 6.00 -3.49 -7.77
N TYR A 23 5.75 -4.74 -8.11
CA TYR A 23 6.41 -5.47 -9.17
C TYR A 23 5.38 -5.83 -10.23
N LEU A 24 5.58 -5.37 -11.45
CA LEU A 24 4.77 -5.77 -12.61
C LEU A 24 5.69 -6.38 -13.66
N ASN A 25 5.50 -7.67 -13.98
CA ASN A 25 6.33 -8.41 -14.92
C ASN A 25 7.85 -8.30 -14.63
N GLY A 26 8.21 -8.27 -13.34
CA GLY A 26 9.60 -8.11 -12.88
C GLY A 26 10.08 -6.65 -12.77
N HIS A 27 9.32 -5.68 -13.26
CA HIS A 27 9.66 -4.25 -13.11
C HIS A 27 9.21 -3.72 -11.75
N LYS A 28 10.16 -3.23 -10.96
CA LYS A 28 9.92 -2.65 -9.64
C LYS A 28 9.56 -1.15 -9.70
N ARG A 29 8.62 -0.73 -8.86
CA ARG A 29 8.31 0.67 -8.49
C ARG A 29 8.13 0.76 -6.98
N VAL A 30 8.66 1.82 -6.37
CA VAL A 30 8.46 2.10 -4.94
C VAL A 30 7.32 3.10 -4.80
N LEU A 31 6.32 2.76 -4.00
CA LEU A 31 5.24 3.66 -3.64
C LEU A 31 5.63 4.48 -2.39
N PRO A 32 5.57 5.82 -2.43
CA PRO A 32 5.82 6.67 -1.27
C PRO A 32 4.90 6.32 -0.09
N LYS A 33 5.41 6.53 1.13
CA LYS A 33 4.68 6.23 2.38
C LYS A 33 3.43 7.10 2.55
N GLY A 34 2.39 6.53 3.15
CA GLY A 34 1.19 7.25 3.56
C GLY A 34 -0.10 6.54 3.15
N MET A 35 -0.83 6.07 4.15
CA MET A 35 -2.02 5.24 3.97
C MET A 35 -3.11 5.85 3.09
N PHE A 36 -3.30 7.16 3.14
CA PHE A 36 -4.35 7.86 2.41
C PHE A 36 -3.92 8.34 1.02
N ARG A 37 -2.68 8.06 0.61
CA ARG A 37 -2.18 8.49 -0.70
C ARG A 37 -2.75 7.61 -1.81
N ARG A 38 -3.08 8.27 -2.92
CA ARG A 38 -3.42 7.61 -4.18
C ARG A 38 -2.15 7.53 -5.03
N HIS A 39 -1.97 6.42 -5.72
CA HIS A 39 -0.86 6.20 -6.64
C HIS A 39 -1.40 5.81 -8.01
N SER A 40 -0.93 6.47 -9.05
CA SER A 40 -1.10 6.05 -10.44
C SER A 40 0.27 5.71 -10.98
N LEU A 41 0.43 4.49 -11.49
CA LEU A 41 1.65 4.03 -12.12
C LEU A 41 1.37 3.85 -13.60
N GLU A 42 2.10 4.57 -14.44
CA GLU A 42 2.12 4.32 -15.87
C GLU A 42 2.76 2.95 -16.13
N VAL A 43 2.06 2.08 -16.86
CA VAL A 43 2.48 0.68 -17.08
C VAL A 43 2.42 0.24 -18.54
N THR A 44 2.09 1.13 -19.47
CA THR A 44 1.88 0.80 -20.90
C THR A 44 3.04 -0.01 -21.46
N ASP A 45 4.27 0.42 -21.19
CA ASP A 45 5.47 -0.16 -21.80
C ASP A 45 5.94 -1.47 -21.16
N ILE A 46 5.33 -1.89 -20.04
CA ILE A 46 5.74 -3.09 -19.30
C ILE A 46 4.67 -4.18 -19.29
N LEU A 47 3.52 -3.94 -19.91
CA LEU A 47 2.46 -4.93 -20.08
C LEU A 47 2.75 -5.87 -21.25
N ASN A 48 2.36 -7.13 -21.09
CA ASN A 48 2.28 -8.13 -22.15
C ASN A 48 0.86 -8.09 -22.73
N PRO A 49 0.61 -7.46 -23.90
CA PRO A 49 -0.75 -7.28 -24.42
C PRO A 49 -1.41 -8.60 -24.87
N ASP A 50 -0.61 -9.53 -25.40
CA ASP A 50 -1.07 -10.82 -25.92
C ASP A 50 -0.83 -11.98 -24.93
N GLY A 51 -0.43 -11.67 -23.70
CA GLY A 51 0.02 -12.65 -22.71
C GLY A 51 -0.44 -12.35 -21.29
N SER A 52 0.05 -13.15 -20.34
CA SER A 52 -0.23 -12.93 -18.93
C SER A 52 0.65 -11.82 -18.35
N ASN A 53 0.05 -11.04 -17.46
CA ASN A 53 0.72 -10.03 -16.66
C ASN A 53 0.68 -10.47 -15.20
N LEU A 54 1.81 -10.39 -14.50
CA LEU A 54 1.91 -10.75 -13.09
C LEU A 54 2.21 -9.49 -12.27
N LEU A 55 1.28 -9.15 -11.38
CA LEU A 55 1.41 -8.09 -10.39
C LEU A 55 1.71 -8.71 -9.02
N ALA A 56 2.79 -8.28 -8.39
CA ALA A 56 3.09 -8.57 -6.99
C ALA A 56 3.28 -7.26 -6.23
N VAL A 57 2.76 -7.18 -5.02
CA VAL A 57 2.85 -5.98 -4.17
C VAL A 57 3.34 -6.41 -2.80
N LEU A 58 4.53 -5.94 -2.43
CA LEU A 58 5.09 -6.11 -1.10
C LEU A 58 4.74 -4.88 -0.27
N VAL A 59 3.86 -5.04 0.70
CA VAL A 59 3.43 -3.97 1.60
C VAL A 59 4.19 -4.07 2.91
N HIS A 60 4.74 -2.94 3.35
CA HIS A 60 5.48 -2.82 4.61
C HIS A 60 4.62 -2.12 5.66
N PRO A 61 4.78 -2.48 6.96
CA PRO A 61 4.09 -1.81 8.05
C PRO A 61 4.50 -0.34 8.19
N PRO A 62 3.77 0.45 9.01
CA PRO A 62 4.22 1.76 9.46
C PRO A 62 5.61 1.72 10.11
N ASP A 63 6.31 2.87 10.16
CA ASP A 63 7.66 2.95 10.73
C ASP A 63 7.61 2.87 12.27
N HIS A 64 6.51 3.34 12.87
CA HIS A 64 6.24 3.39 14.30
C HIS A 64 4.93 2.65 14.61
N PRO A 65 4.85 1.33 14.43
CA PRO A 65 3.61 0.58 14.67
C PRO A 65 3.25 0.43 16.17
N GLY A 66 4.14 0.89 17.04
CA GLY A 66 4.00 0.85 18.49
C GLY A 66 3.92 -0.55 19.10
N SER A 67 3.45 -0.58 20.34
CA SER A 67 3.27 -1.80 21.12
C SER A 67 2.02 -1.72 21.98
N ILE A 68 1.40 -2.88 22.21
CA ILE A 68 0.19 -2.97 23.03
C ILE A 68 0.59 -3.56 24.39
N PRO A 69 0.44 -2.80 25.49
CA PRO A 69 0.74 -3.31 26.82
C PRO A 69 -0.10 -4.56 27.14
N PRO A 70 0.40 -5.50 27.98
CA PRO A 70 -0.37 -6.70 28.36
C PRO A 70 -1.73 -6.39 29.03
N ALA A 71 -1.81 -5.25 29.74
CA ALA A 71 -3.05 -4.77 30.34
C ALA A 71 -4.05 -4.19 29.30
N GLY A 72 -3.65 -4.11 28.03
CA GLY A 72 -4.34 -3.34 26.99
C GLY A 72 -4.15 -1.84 27.17
N GLY A 73 -5.02 -1.07 26.53
CA GLY A 73 -4.99 0.38 26.54
C GLY A 73 -5.71 0.95 25.32
N GLN A 74 -6.18 2.19 25.45
CA GLN A 74 -6.75 2.93 24.34
C GLN A 74 -5.61 3.45 23.45
N GLY A 75 -5.36 2.79 22.32
CA GLY A 75 -4.32 3.19 21.37
C GLY A 75 -2.90 2.83 21.81
N GLY A 76 -2.72 1.63 22.38
CA GLY A 76 -1.40 1.06 22.66
C GLY A 76 -0.48 1.96 23.48
N ASP A 77 0.74 2.16 22.99
CA ASP A 77 1.72 3.12 23.51
C ASP A 77 1.72 4.46 22.73
N HIS A 78 0.76 4.63 21.81
CA HIS A 78 0.54 5.81 20.97
C HIS A 78 1.62 6.11 19.93
N GLU A 79 2.59 5.21 19.72
CA GLU A 79 3.66 5.42 18.74
C GLU A 79 3.11 5.50 17.30
N ILE A 80 2.02 4.78 16.99
CA ILE A 80 1.31 4.88 15.69
C ILE A 80 0.91 6.31 15.33
N GLY A 81 0.75 7.20 16.32
CA GLY A 81 0.43 8.61 16.09
C GLY A 81 1.53 9.39 15.36
N LYS A 82 2.76 8.87 15.31
CA LYS A 82 3.89 9.46 14.56
C LYS A 82 3.78 9.27 13.05
N ASP A 83 3.02 8.26 12.61
CA ASP A 83 2.80 7.95 11.21
C ASP A 83 1.42 8.41 10.73
N VAL A 84 1.29 8.67 9.42
CA VAL A 84 0.00 8.94 8.78
C VAL A 84 -0.69 7.60 8.47
N ALA A 85 -1.10 6.91 9.53
CA ALA A 85 -1.73 5.59 9.53
C ALA A 85 -3.04 5.61 10.34
N THR A 86 -3.81 4.52 10.28
CA THR A 86 -5.03 4.38 11.05
C THR A 86 -4.65 4.13 12.50
N GLN A 87 -4.74 5.14 13.36
CA GLN A 87 -4.22 5.06 14.73
C GLN A 87 -4.94 4.04 15.63
N TYR A 88 -6.22 3.76 15.35
CA TYR A 88 -6.99 2.84 16.19
C TYR A 88 -6.65 1.35 15.97
N VAL A 89 -5.73 1.01 15.07
CA VAL A 89 -5.31 -0.39 14.82
C VAL A 89 -4.47 -0.97 15.96
N GLU A 90 -3.90 -0.14 16.82
CA GLU A 90 -3.30 -0.57 18.10
C GLU A 90 -4.35 -0.98 19.15
N GLY A 91 -5.64 -0.90 18.82
CA GLY A 91 -6.73 -1.35 19.67
C GLY A 91 -7.30 -0.25 20.57
N TRP A 92 -8.61 -0.30 20.76
CA TRP A 92 -9.39 0.57 21.63
C TRP A 92 -10.51 -0.25 22.30
N ASP A 93 -11.29 0.37 23.18
CA ASP A 93 -12.47 -0.25 23.80
C ASP A 93 -13.50 -0.81 22.78
N TRP A 94 -13.45 -0.34 21.54
CA TRP A 94 -14.36 -0.72 20.45
C TRP A 94 -13.69 -1.49 19.30
N ILE A 95 -12.37 -1.74 19.34
CA ILE A 95 -11.66 -2.50 18.29
C ILE A 95 -10.48 -3.29 18.86
N ALA A 96 -10.36 -4.56 18.47
CA ALA A 96 -9.22 -5.37 18.83
C ALA A 96 -7.95 -4.93 18.09
N PRO A 97 -6.78 -4.94 18.74
CA PRO A 97 -5.53 -4.64 18.07
C PRO A 97 -5.22 -5.62 16.93
N VAL A 98 -4.66 -5.11 15.85
CA VAL A 98 -4.08 -5.92 14.76
C VAL A 98 -2.64 -6.31 15.14
N ARG A 99 -2.27 -7.58 14.95
CA ARG A 99 -0.94 -8.14 15.25
C ARG A 99 -0.33 -8.79 14.02
#